data_AF-A0A352PR46-F1
#
_entry.id   AF-A0A352PR46-F1
#
_cell.length_a   1.000
_cell.length_b   1.000
_cell.length_c   1.000
_cell.angle_alpha   90.00
_cell.angle_beta   90.00
_cell.angle_gamma   90.00
#
_symmetry.space_group_name_H-M   'P 1'
#
loop_
_entity.id
_entity.type
_entity.pdbx_description
1 polymer ?
#
loop_
_entity_poly.entity_id
_entity_poly.type
_entity_poly.pdbx_seq_one_letter_code
_entity_poly.pdbx_strand_id
1 'polypeptide(L)'
;PRLTWEVGAIWTQWESYKDLTVKFDNPVVFLRDGTAISTSTATKNYHDTWRLNTGIEYKALDWLDLRLGYVWDEEPSNDFYADYLVPAANRHMITSGLGFHWNNWTFDVSYTYLIIESRNVFTSLADGVYFSTFENGDAHLVGISVSYKF
;
A
#
# COMPACT_ATOMS: atom_id res chain seq x y z
N PRO A 1 18.64 -27.78 5.48
CA PRO A 1 17.67 -27.29 6.51
C PRO A 1 16.24 -27.31 5.97
N ARG A 2 15.25 -27.77 6.75
CA ARG A 2 13.83 -27.76 6.35
C ARG A 2 13.11 -26.44 6.67
N LEU A 3 13.74 -25.56 7.46
CA LEU A 3 13.19 -24.27 7.86
C LEU A 3 14.11 -23.16 7.37
N THR A 4 13.52 -22.15 6.74
CA THR A 4 14.18 -20.92 6.26
C THR A 4 13.48 -19.72 6.87
N TRP A 5 14.23 -18.69 7.23
CA TRP A 5 13.73 -17.45 7.80
C TRP A 5 14.14 -16.29 6.90
N GLU A 6 13.26 -15.31 6.77
CA GLU A 6 13.46 -14.10 5.99
C GLU A 6 13.16 -12.87 6.85
N VAL A 7 13.96 -11.82 6.66
CA VAL A 7 13.70 -10.46 7.16
C VAL A 7 14.06 -9.48 6.05
N GLY A 8 13.28 -8.42 5.93
CA GLY A 8 13.46 -7.41 4.90
C GLY A 8 13.02 -6.02 5.37
N ALA A 9 13.65 -5.00 4.82
CA ALA A 9 13.32 -3.61 5.06
C ALA A 9 13.40 -2.84 3.74
N ILE A 10 12.42 -1.97 3.51
CA ILE A 10 12.34 -1.09 2.35
C ILE A 10 12.15 0.33 2.88
N TRP A 11 13.06 1.23 2.51
CA TRP A 11 12.90 2.67 2.71
C TRP A 11 12.39 3.30 1.42
N THR A 12 11.28 4.03 1.50
CA THR A 12 10.73 4.73 0.35
C THR A 12 10.85 6.24 0.55
N GLN A 13 11.52 6.91 -0.39
CA GLN A 13 11.73 8.36 -0.37
C GLN A 13 10.50 9.15 -0.86
N TRP A 14 9.40 9.02 -0.10
CA TRP A 14 8.13 9.69 -0.38
C TRP A 14 8.18 11.21 -0.20
N GLU A 15 9.20 11.76 0.46
CA GLU A 15 9.41 13.22 0.55
C GLU A 15 9.52 13.91 -0.82
N SER A 16 9.81 13.15 -1.87
CA SER A 16 9.79 13.62 -3.25
C SER A 16 8.39 14.01 -3.74
N TYR A 17 7.33 13.47 -3.15
CA TYR A 17 5.94 13.75 -3.49
C TYR A 17 5.35 14.88 -2.63
N LYS A 18 5.68 16.12 -3.01
CA LYS A 18 5.28 17.32 -2.26
C LYS A 18 3.93 17.87 -2.68
N ASP A 19 3.64 17.87 -3.98
CA ASP A 19 2.42 18.48 -4.54
C ASP A 19 1.87 17.63 -5.69
N LEU A 20 0.55 17.55 -5.78
CA LEU A 20 -0.18 17.11 -6.95
C LEU A 20 -0.67 18.32 -7.72
N THR A 21 0.07 18.70 -8.77
CA THR A 21 -0.30 19.83 -9.64
C THR A 21 -0.84 19.33 -10.98
N VAL A 22 -2.11 19.66 -11.26
CA VAL A 22 -2.78 19.42 -12.53
C VAL A 22 -2.81 20.72 -13.32
N LYS A 23 -2.28 20.70 -14.55
CA LYS A 23 -2.30 21.83 -15.48
C LYS A 23 -3.24 21.50 -16.63
N PHE A 24 -4.18 22.40 -16.90
CA PHE A 24 -5.16 22.28 -17.97
C PHE A 24 -4.78 23.21 -19.13
N ASP A 25 -4.92 22.71 -20.35
CA ASP A 25 -4.64 23.51 -21.56
C ASP A 25 -5.63 24.68 -21.72
N ASN A 26 -6.85 24.51 -21.21
CA ASN A 26 -7.89 25.53 -21.19
C ASN A 26 -8.35 25.78 -19.75
N PRO A 27 -8.76 27.01 -19.39
CA PRO A 27 -9.29 27.29 -18.06
C PRO A 27 -10.55 26.48 -17.76
N VAL A 28 -10.60 25.93 -16.54
CA VAL A 28 -11.69 25.05 -16.07
C VAL A 28 -12.62 25.77 -15.08
N VAL A 29 -12.15 26.86 -14.47
CA VAL A 29 -12.94 27.70 -13.56
C VAL A 29 -12.79 29.16 -13.97
N PHE A 30 -13.91 29.88 -14.04
CA PHE A 30 -13.95 31.32 -14.26
C PHE A 30 -14.58 32.00 -13.05
N LEU A 31 -13.82 32.86 -12.38
CA LEU A 31 -14.29 33.62 -11.25
C LEU A 31 -15.08 34.85 -11.72
N ARG A 32 -15.92 35.39 -10.83
CA ARG A 32 -16.82 36.52 -11.13
C ARG A 32 -16.08 37.83 -11.45
N ASP A 33 -14.80 37.92 -11.07
CA ASP A 33 -13.91 39.03 -11.39
C ASP A 33 -13.20 38.89 -12.75
N GLY A 34 -13.48 37.82 -13.51
CA GLY A 34 -12.87 37.54 -14.81
C GLY A 34 -11.60 36.69 -14.74
N THR A 35 -11.14 36.30 -13.54
CA THR A 35 -9.99 35.41 -13.38
C THR A 35 -10.30 34.02 -13.93
N ALA A 36 -9.44 33.53 -14.82
CA ALA A 36 -9.54 32.20 -15.41
C ALA A 36 -8.47 31.28 -14.81
N ILE A 37 -8.90 30.18 -14.18
CA ILE A 37 -8.02 29.23 -13.49
C ILE A 37 -7.82 28.00 -14.40
N SER A 38 -6.57 27.72 -14.74
CA SER A 38 -6.16 26.56 -15.54
C SER A 38 -5.19 25.63 -14.79
N THR A 39 -4.98 25.85 -13.49
CA THR A 39 -4.11 25.00 -12.66
C THR A 39 -4.82 24.67 -11.35
N SER A 40 -4.69 23.42 -10.91
CA SER A 40 -5.13 22.95 -9.60
C SER A 40 -3.95 22.31 -8.89
N THR A 41 -3.61 22.77 -7.69
CA THR A 41 -2.50 22.22 -6.89
C THR A 41 -3.03 21.79 -5.54
N ALA A 42 -2.85 20.51 -5.21
CA ALA A 42 -3.09 19.96 -3.88
C ALA A 42 -1.73 19.66 -3.23
N THR A 43 -1.45 20.30 -2.09
CA THR A 43 -0.24 20.00 -1.32
C THR A 43 -0.41 18.65 -0.63
N LYS A 44 0.63 17.81 -0.74
CA LYS A 44 0.68 16.44 -0.21
C LYS A 44 1.68 16.31 0.92
N ASN A 45 2.89 16.82 0.70
CA ASN A 45 3.98 16.85 1.67
C ASN A 45 4.16 15.51 2.40
N TYR A 46 4.26 14.43 1.63
CA TYR A 46 4.47 13.09 2.18
C TYR A 46 5.84 13.02 2.87
N HIS A 47 5.97 12.14 3.86
CA HIS A 47 7.25 11.86 4.50
C HIS A 47 7.77 10.50 4.06
N ASP A 48 9.08 10.33 4.13
CA ASP A 48 9.71 9.03 3.91
C ASP A 48 9.21 7.99 4.91
N THR A 49 9.09 6.75 4.44
CA THR A 49 8.53 5.65 5.24
C THR A 49 9.31 4.36 5.11
N TRP A 50 9.16 3.53 6.15
CA TRP A 50 9.64 2.16 6.15
C TRP A 50 8.52 1.16 5.88
N ARG A 51 8.90 0.09 5.17
CA ARG A 51 8.14 -1.16 5.13
C ARG A 51 9.05 -2.29 5.59
N LEU A 52 8.64 -2.98 6.64
CA LEU A 52 9.41 -4.04 7.29
C LEU A 52 8.66 -5.36 7.13
N ASN A 53 9.38 -6.43 6.82
CA ASN A 53 8.81 -7.76 6.68
C ASN A 53 9.64 -8.82 7.40
N THR A 54 8.97 -9.88 7.81
CA THR A 54 9.60 -11.12 8.25
C THR A 54 8.73 -12.30 7.85
N GLY A 55 9.36 -13.43 7.57
CA GLY A 55 8.66 -14.63 7.16
C GLY A 55 9.45 -15.90 7.43
N ILE A 56 8.73 -17.01 7.39
CA ILE A 56 9.30 -18.35 7.49
C ILE A 56 8.75 -19.22 6.37
N GLU A 57 9.61 -20.09 5.87
CA GLU A 57 9.25 -21.19 4.98
C GLU A 57 9.66 -22.50 5.63
N TYR A 58 8.72 -23.44 5.70
CA TYR A 58 8.94 -24.78 6.23
C TYR A 58 8.60 -25.84 5.17
N LYS A 59 9.60 -26.62 4.79
CA LYS A 59 9.47 -27.80 3.93
C LYS A 59 8.86 -28.94 4.72
N ALA A 60 7.53 -28.97 4.77
CA ALA A 60 6.78 -29.96 5.54
C ALA A 60 6.95 -31.37 4.96
N LEU A 61 6.94 -31.48 3.63
CA LEU A 61 7.16 -32.71 2.87
C LEU A 61 8.00 -32.39 1.62
N ASP A 62 8.56 -33.40 0.96
CA ASP A 62 9.37 -33.19 -0.25
C ASP A 62 8.57 -32.55 -1.41
N TRP A 63 7.24 -32.61 -1.35
CA TRP A 63 6.31 -32.01 -2.31
C TRP A 63 5.55 -30.80 -1.77
N LEU A 64 5.70 -30.44 -0.47
CA LEU A 64 4.88 -29.41 0.19
C LEU A 64 5.71 -28.45 1.04
N ASP A 65 5.63 -27.17 0.69
CA ASP A 65 6.17 -26.04 1.45
C ASP A 65 5.03 -25.25 2.11
N LEU A 66 5.23 -24.86 3.37
CA LEU A 66 4.35 -23.99 4.14
C LEU A 66 5.03 -22.65 4.37
N ARG A 67 4.32 -21.55 4.10
CA ARG A 67 4.82 -20.18 4.27
C ARG A 67 3.92 -19.39 5.19
N LEU A 68 4.54 -18.63 6.10
CA LEU A 68 3.87 -17.66 6.97
C LEU A 68 4.73 -16.41 7.07
N GLY A 69 4.09 -15.25 7.10
CA GLY A 69 4.82 -13.99 7.20
C GLY A 69 3.98 -12.85 7.75
N TYR A 70 4.69 -11.78 8.06
CA TYR A 70 4.11 -10.54 8.55
C TYR A 70 4.83 -9.35 7.93
N VAL A 71 4.05 -8.33 7.58
CA VAL A 71 4.55 -7.07 7.06
C VAL A 71 3.93 -5.92 7.85
N TRP A 72 4.78 -4.99 8.26
CA TRP A 72 4.37 -3.66 8.71
C TRP A 72 4.76 -2.64 7.65
N ASP A 73 3.82 -1.77 7.28
CA ASP A 73 3.97 -0.80 6.19
C ASP A 73 3.42 0.55 6.65
N GLU A 74 4.33 1.51 6.81
CA GLU A 74 4.03 2.86 7.29
C GLU A 74 3.39 3.72 6.20
N GLU A 75 2.36 4.48 6.56
CA GLU A 75 1.67 5.38 5.65
C GLU A 75 2.45 6.68 5.45
N PRO A 76 2.76 7.08 4.21
CA PRO A 76 3.55 8.28 3.95
C PRO A 76 2.75 9.58 3.99
N SER A 77 1.41 9.52 3.89
CA SER A 77 0.59 10.72 3.82
C SER A 77 0.46 11.42 5.17
N ASN A 78 0.56 12.74 5.15
CA ASN A 78 0.43 13.59 6.32
C ASN A 78 -1.05 13.86 6.63
N ASP A 79 -1.48 13.65 7.88
CA ASP A 79 -2.89 13.81 8.29
C ASP A 79 -3.49 15.20 8.02
N PHE A 80 -2.68 16.26 8.00
CA PHE A 80 -3.12 17.63 7.67
C PHE A 80 -3.33 17.86 6.16
N TYR A 81 -2.72 17.03 5.32
CA TYR A 81 -2.78 17.08 3.85
C TYR A 81 -3.43 15.82 3.25
N ALA A 82 -3.95 14.94 4.10
CA ALA A 82 -4.70 13.77 3.71
C ALA A 82 -6.02 14.18 3.07
N ASP A 83 -6.41 13.46 2.02
CA ASP A 83 -7.68 13.64 1.33
C ASP A 83 -8.38 12.31 1.09
N TYR A 84 -9.53 12.36 0.42
CA TYR A 84 -10.33 11.18 0.14
C TYR A 84 -9.87 10.39 -1.09
N LEU A 85 -8.85 10.86 -1.82
CA LEU A 85 -8.33 10.13 -3.00
C LEU A 85 -7.59 8.86 -2.59
N VAL A 86 -6.87 8.91 -1.47
CA VAL A 86 -6.10 7.79 -0.94
C VAL A 86 -6.50 7.56 0.52
N PRO A 87 -7.57 6.79 0.77
CA PRO A 87 -7.99 6.44 2.12
C PRO A 87 -7.09 5.34 2.69
N ALA A 88 -5.86 5.70 3.03
CA ALA A 88 -4.84 4.80 3.56
C ALA A 88 -4.37 5.23 4.95
N ALA A 89 -3.80 4.29 5.68
CA ALA A 89 -3.13 4.48 6.96
C ALA A 89 -2.06 3.39 7.09
N ASN A 90 -1.37 3.34 8.22
CA ASN A 90 -0.42 2.26 8.48
C ASN A 90 -1.10 0.91 8.30
N ARG A 91 -0.35 -0.06 7.77
CA ARG A 91 -0.88 -1.35 7.37
C ARG A 91 -0.13 -2.48 8.04
N HIS A 92 -0.90 -3.47 8.47
CA HIS A 92 -0.43 -4.76 8.93
C HIS A 92 -0.88 -5.81 7.93
N MET A 93 0.04 -6.64 7.43
CA MET A 93 -0.30 -7.72 6.51
C MET A 93 0.14 -9.05 7.12
N ILE A 94 -0.81 -9.95 7.32
CA ILE A 94 -0.55 -11.33 7.75
C ILE A 94 -0.63 -12.20 6.51
N THR A 95 0.46 -12.87 6.17
CA THR A 95 0.58 -13.66 4.95
C THR A 95 0.68 -15.15 5.26
N SER A 96 0.10 -15.96 4.37
CA SER A 96 0.20 -17.41 4.39
C SER A 96 0.29 -17.95 2.97
N GLY A 97 0.93 -19.11 2.80
CA GLY A 97 1.03 -19.71 1.47
C GLY A 97 1.41 -21.19 1.51
N LEU A 98 1.09 -21.86 0.41
CA LEU A 98 1.38 -23.26 0.16
C LEU A 98 2.12 -23.38 -1.17
N GLY A 99 3.21 -24.15 -1.20
CA GLY A 99 3.94 -24.49 -2.42
C GLY A 99 3.88 -25.99 -2.67
N PHE A 100 3.46 -26.39 -3.86
CA PHE A 100 3.36 -27.79 -4.28
C PHE A 100 4.39 -28.08 -5.37
N HIS A 101 5.21 -29.11 -5.17
CA HIS A 101 6.22 -29.53 -6.13
C HIS A 101 5.85 -30.85 -6.78
N TRP A 102 5.82 -30.88 -8.11
CA TRP A 102 5.57 -32.09 -8.90
C TRP A 102 6.51 -32.16 -10.10
N ASN A 103 7.52 -33.02 -10.02
CA ASN A 103 8.57 -33.16 -11.03
C ASN A 103 9.26 -31.81 -11.29
N ASN A 104 9.08 -31.26 -12.49
CA ASN A 104 9.63 -29.99 -12.93
C ASN A 104 8.66 -28.81 -12.70
N TRP A 105 7.46 -29.08 -12.18
CA TRP A 105 6.42 -28.08 -11.93
C TRP A 105 6.38 -27.67 -10.46
N THR A 106 6.12 -26.37 -10.24
CA THR A 106 5.77 -25.81 -8.94
C THR A 106 4.46 -25.04 -9.06
N PHE A 107 3.56 -25.24 -8.11
CA PHE A 107 2.31 -24.50 -7.98
C PHE A 107 2.28 -23.82 -6.62
N ASP A 108 2.09 -22.50 -6.57
CA ASP A 108 1.96 -21.79 -5.30
C ASP A 108 0.59 -21.14 -5.18
N VAL A 109 0.06 -21.15 -3.96
CA VAL A 109 -1.13 -20.40 -3.57
C VAL A 109 -0.78 -19.54 -2.37
N SER A 110 -1.20 -18.29 -2.37
CA SER A 110 -0.98 -17.34 -1.27
C SER A 110 -2.26 -16.65 -0.86
N TYR A 111 -2.32 -16.31 0.42
CA TYR A 111 -3.37 -15.50 1.01
C TYR A 111 -2.75 -14.46 1.95
N THR A 112 -3.21 -13.22 1.84
CA THR A 112 -2.83 -12.13 2.73
C THR A 112 -4.07 -11.44 3.27
N TYR A 113 -4.13 -11.27 4.59
CA TYR A 113 -5.08 -10.39 5.24
C TYR A 113 -4.37 -9.09 5.61
N LEU A 114 -4.84 -7.99 5.04
CA LEU A 114 -4.31 -6.64 5.24
C LEU A 114 -5.28 -5.88 6.14
N ILE A 115 -4.76 -5.29 7.20
CA ILE A 115 -5.49 -4.49 8.18
C ILE A 115 -4.93 -3.07 8.09
N ILE A 116 -5.80 -2.09 7.93
CA ILE A 116 -5.47 -0.67 7.87
C ILE A 116 -5.82 -0.06 9.22
N GLU A 117 -4.85 0.64 9.85
CA GLU A 117 -5.10 1.36 11.09
C GLU A 117 -6.12 2.47 10.89
N SER A 118 -6.76 2.89 11.99
CA SER A 118 -7.66 4.05 11.93
C SER A 118 -6.85 5.34 11.97
N ARG A 119 -7.29 6.36 11.23
CA ARG A 119 -6.67 7.69 11.25
C ARG A 119 -7.70 8.80 11.18
N ASN A 120 -7.33 9.97 11.66
CA ASN A 120 -8.13 11.19 11.48
C ASN A 120 -7.59 11.99 10.30
N VAL A 121 -8.52 12.52 9.50
CA VAL A 121 -8.25 13.44 8.40
C VAL A 121 -8.75 14.81 8.84
N PHE A 122 -7.88 15.81 8.81
CA PHE A 122 -8.22 17.17 9.23
C PHE A 122 -8.87 17.96 8.10
N THR A 123 -9.71 18.92 8.47
CA THR A 123 -10.43 19.78 7.51
C THR A 123 -9.47 20.59 6.65
N SER A 124 -9.63 20.52 5.32
CA SER A 124 -9.10 21.48 4.35
C SER A 124 -10.23 21.94 3.44
N LEU A 125 -10.78 23.14 3.70
CA LEU A 125 -11.91 23.67 2.92
C LEU A 125 -11.53 23.98 1.47
N ALA A 126 -10.26 24.32 1.21
CA ALA A 126 -9.76 24.58 -0.14
C ALA A 126 -9.76 23.30 -1.00
N ASP A 127 -9.55 22.15 -0.36
CA ASP A 127 -9.49 20.83 -1.01
C ASP A 127 -10.81 20.05 -0.90
N GLY A 128 -11.86 20.66 -0.33
CA GLY A 128 -13.15 20.00 -0.10
C GLY A 128 -13.10 18.88 0.94
N VAL A 129 -12.10 18.89 1.82
CA VAL A 129 -11.90 17.89 2.86
C VAL A 129 -12.49 18.39 4.18
N TYR A 130 -13.31 17.56 4.81
CA TYR A 130 -13.88 17.83 6.13
C TYR A 130 -13.25 16.90 7.17
N PHE A 131 -13.26 17.32 8.43
CA PHE A 131 -12.84 16.46 9.54
C PHE A 131 -13.57 15.12 9.47
N SER A 132 -12.80 14.05 9.34
CA SER A 132 -13.30 12.69 9.12
C SER A 132 -12.38 11.69 9.80
N THR A 133 -12.89 10.49 10.07
CA THR A 133 -12.08 9.36 10.55
C THR A 133 -12.17 8.24 9.52
N PHE A 134 -11.02 7.72 9.11
CA PHE A 134 -10.94 6.46 8.38
C PHE A 134 -10.77 5.36 9.41
N GLU A 135 -11.65 4.36 9.36
CA GLU A 135 -11.69 3.25 10.30
C GLU A 135 -12.15 1.97 9.60
N ASN A 136 -11.90 0.82 10.21
CA ASN A 136 -12.34 -0.49 9.72
C ASN A 136 -11.91 -0.80 8.27
N GLY A 137 -10.71 -0.35 7.88
CA GLY A 137 -10.14 -0.68 6.58
C GLY A 137 -9.45 -2.04 6.61
N ASP A 138 -9.86 -2.94 5.72
CA ASP A 138 -9.20 -4.24 5.53
C ASP A 138 -9.25 -4.69 4.07
N ALA A 139 -8.38 -5.62 3.72
CA ALA A 139 -8.39 -6.25 2.40
C ALA A 139 -7.93 -7.71 2.45
N HIS A 140 -8.49 -8.51 1.55
CA HIS A 140 -8.10 -9.90 1.31
C HIS A 140 -7.40 -10.00 -0.05
N LEU A 141 -6.16 -10.48 -0.05
CA LEU A 141 -5.40 -10.71 -1.29
C LEU A 141 -5.17 -12.21 -1.45
N VAL A 142 -5.48 -12.73 -2.64
CA VAL A 142 -5.27 -14.14 -3.02
C VAL A 142 -4.39 -14.18 -4.25
N GLY A 143 -3.38 -15.04 -4.25
CA GLY A 143 -2.45 -15.23 -5.36
C GLY A 143 -2.31 -16.70 -5.75
N ILE A 144 -2.12 -16.96 -7.04
CA ILE A 144 -1.80 -18.28 -7.58
C ILE A 144 -0.65 -18.11 -8.58
N SER A 145 0.35 -18.99 -8.54
CA SER A 145 1.43 -19.01 -9.52
C SER A 145 1.72 -20.44 -9.98
N VAL A 146 2.27 -20.56 -11.19
CA VAL A 146 2.73 -21.83 -11.78
C VAL A 146 4.11 -21.59 -12.38
N SER A 147 5.06 -22.45 -12.05
CA SER A 147 6.44 -22.38 -12.55
C SER A 147 6.89 -23.73 -13.11
N TYR A 148 7.72 -23.71 -14.15
CA TYR A 148 8.32 -24.90 -14.76
C TYR A 148 9.84 -24.75 -14.86
N LYS A 149 10.59 -25.78 -14.48
CA LYS A 149 12.04 -25.84 -14.59
C LYS A 149 12.45 -26.71 -15.78
N PHE A 150 13.11 -26.11 -16.78
CA PHE A 150 13.70 -26.80 -17.93
C PHE A 150 15.00 -27.53 -17.59
#